data_AF-A0A518DVS9-F1
#
_entry.id   AF-A0A518DVS9-F1
#
_cell.length_a   1.000
_cell.length_b   1.000
_cell.length_c   1.000
_cell.angle_alpha   90.00
_cell.angle_beta   90.00
_cell.angle_gamma   90.00
#
_symmetry.space_group_name_H-M   'P 1'
#
loop_
_entity.id
_entity.type
_entity.pdbx_description
1 polymer ?
#
loop_
_entity_poly.entity_id
_entity_poly.type
_entity_poly.pdbx_seq_one_letter_code
_entity_poly.pdbx_strand_id
1 'polypeptide(L)'
;MSDQLWQEWPVCPKCARRRQAVCPSCRAAGDNFPLGYQMEEATPRGYDGRPLPLPRHRIWLMCPDCDEAFRPAFYANCAACGHAFDEGVAPGRFDREADMSQMSAVTLGFAVITIAVLLYLFVL
;
A
#
# COMPACT_ATOMS: atom_id res chain seq x y z
N MET A 1 2.96 4.05 21.46
CA MET A 1 3.09 3.32 20.19
C MET A 1 4.48 3.60 19.68
N SER A 2 5.33 2.58 19.59
CA SER A 2 6.72 2.78 19.16
C SER A 2 6.71 2.88 17.63
N ASP A 3 6.95 4.08 17.09
CA ASP A 3 7.08 4.32 15.65
C ASP A 3 8.38 3.69 15.13
N GLN A 4 8.40 2.36 15.01
CA GLN A 4 9.55 1.67 14.43
C GLN A 4 9.61 1.99 12.94
N LEU A 5 10.71 2.62 12.54
CA LEU A 5 11.01 2.92 11.14
C LEU A 5 11.75 1.75 10.49
N TRP A 6 11.45 1.51 9.22
CA TRP A 6 12.24 0.57 8.42
C TRP A 6 13.66 1.11 8.21
N GLN A 7 14.65 0.43 8.81
CA GLN A 7 16.05 0.88 8.80
C GLN A 7 16.72 0.77 7.41
N GLU A 8 16.33 -0.20 6.59
CA GLU A 8 16.93 -0.43 5.26
C GLU A 8 16.20 0.35 4.15
N TRP A 9 15.62 1.50 4.51
CA TRP A 9 14.89 2.36 3.57
C TRP A 9 15.80 2.73 2.37
N PRO A 10 15.36 2.51 1.13
CA PRO A 10 16.22 2.75 -0.03
C PRO A 10 16.50 4.23 -0.23
N VAL A 11 17.74 4.53 -0.61
CA VAL A 11 18.21 5.89 -0.89
C VAL A 11 18.51 6.11 -2.36
N CYS A 12 18.54 7.35 -2.80
CA CYS A 12 18.96 7.73 -4.13
C CYS A 12 20.49 7.60 -4.27
N PRO A 13 21.01 6.90 -5.30
CA PRO A 13 22.46 6.77 -5.49
C PRO A 13 23.13 8.09 -5.87
N LYS A 14 22.38 9.06 -6.42
CA LYS A 14 22.91 10.36 -6.85
C LYS A 14 23.03 11.38 -5.72
N CYS A 15 22.06 11.42 -4.81
CA CYS A 15 21.98 12.48 -3.77
C CYS A 15 21.81 11.95 -2.34
N ALA A 16 21.85 10.64 -2.14
CA ALA A 16 21.71 9.95 -0.85
C ALA A 16 20.41 10.20 -0.07
N ARG A 17 19.44 10.96 -0.61
CA ARG A 17 18.13 11.13 0.03
C ARG A 17 17.32 9.85 -0.05
N ARG A 18 16.52 9.60 0.99
CA ARG A 18 15.56 8.50 1.00
C ARG A 18 14.59 8.62 -0.18
N ARG A 19 14.26 7.48 -0.77
CA ARG A 19 13.25 7.41 -1.83
C ARG A 19 11.88 7.65 -1.21
N GLN A 20 11.03 8.41 -1.88
CA GLN A 20 9.64 8.56 -1.46
C GLN A 20 8.86 7.30 -1.83
N ALA A 21 8.24 6.70 -0.83
CA ALA A 21 7.17 5.71 -0.99
C ALA A 21 5.83 6.46 -1.09
N VAL A 22 4.83 5.76 -1.63
CA VAL A 22 3.48 6.29 -1.77
C VAL A 22 2.47 5.24 -1.32
N CYS A 23 1.51 5.67 -0.50
CA CYS A 23 0.39 4.86 -0.09
C CYS A 23 -0.54 4.64 -1.30
N PRO A 24 -0.82 3.39 -1.71
CA PRO A 24 -1.70 3.13 -2.84
C PRO A 24 -3.16 3.53 -2.56
N SER A 25 -3.59 3.55 -1.30
CA SER A 25 -4.97 3.84 -0.91
C SER A 25 -5.29 5.34 -0.95
N CYS A 26 -4.48 6.17 -0.29
CA CYS A 26 -4.76 7.61 -0.16
C CYS A 26 -3.79 8.52 -0.95
N ARG A 27 -2.75 7.94 -1.58
CA ARG A 27 -1.69 8.64 -2.33
C ARG A 27 -0.80 9.56 -1.50
N ALA A 28 -0.83 9.45 -0.17
CA ALA A 28 0.15 10.06 0.70
C ALA A 28 1.56 9.64 0.28
N ALA A 29 2.45 10.62 0.08
CA ALA A 29 3.84 10.40 -0.29
C ALA A 29 4.75 10.75 0.89
N GLY A 30 5.70 9.88 1.20
CA GLY A 30 6.57 10.03 2.35
C GLY A 30 7.81 9.15 2.28
N ASP A 31 8.79 9.43 3.13
CA ASP A 31 10.06 8.69 3.20
C ASP A 31 10.36 8.15 4.61
N ASN A 32 9.33 8.14 5.47
CA ASN A 32 9.40 7.82 6.89
C ASN A 32 8.12 7.14 7.41
N PHE A 33 7.40 6.39 6.57
CA PHE A 33 6.23 5.64 7.04
C PHE A 33 6.64 4.60 8.12
N PRO A 34 5.88 4.48 9.22
CA PRO A 34 6.12 3.49 10.26
C PRO A 34 5.90 2.05 9.74
N LEU A 35 6.51 1.07 10.40
CA LEU A 35 6.28 -0.35 10.15
C LEU A 35 4.87 -0.77 10.62
N GLY A 36 4.25 -1.67 9.87
CA GLY A 36 3.00 -2.32 10.28
C GLY A 36 3.22 -3.30 11.44
N TYR A 37 2.28 -3.32 12.38
CA TYR A 37 2.31 -4.06 13.65
C TYR A 37 2.50 -5.60 13.53
N GLN A 38 2.26 -6.20 12.36
CA GLN A 38 2.38 -7.66 12.17
C GLN A 38 3.82 -8.16 11.89
N MET A 39 4.83 -7.30 11.80
CA MET A 39 6.20 -7.75 11.46
C MET A 39 7.10 -8.09 12.65
N GLU A 40 6.75 -7.70 13.88
CA GLU A 40 7.63 -7.91 15.04
C GLU A 40 7.88 -9.39 15.37
N GLU A 41 6.95 -10.30 15.05
CA GLU A 41 7.05 -11.71 15.45
C GLU A 41 7.76 -12.62 14.44
N ALA A 42 7.96 -12.18 13.20
CA ALA A 42 8.42 -13.06 12.12
C ALA A 42 9.80 -12.72 11.55
N THR A 43 10.59 -11.86 12.21
CA THR A 43 11.95 -11.57 11.72
C THR A 43 12.81 -12.81 11.94
N PRO A 44 13.21 -13.53 10.86
CA PRO A 44 14.01 -14.72 11.02
C PRO A 44 15.36 -14.30 11.59
N ARG A 45 15.78 -14.97 12.67
CA ARG A 45 17.10 -14.75 13.26
C ARG A 45 18.11 -15.66 12.58
N GLY A 46 19.29 -15.12 12.31
CA GLY A 46 20.43 -15.91 11.91
C GLY A 46 20.83 -16.89 13.01
N TYR A 47 21.74 -17.82 12.68
CA TYR A 47 22.32 -18.73 13.67
C TYR A 47 23.04 -17.98 14.81
N ASP A 48 23.48 -16.76 14.56
CA ASP A 48 24.10 -15.83 15.52
C ASP A 48 23.09 -15.03 16.37
N GLY A 49 21.79 -15.27 16.20
CA GLY A 49 20.72 -14.57 16.91
C GLY A 49 20.45 -13.15 16.42
N ARG A 50 21.12 -12.67 15.36
CA ARG A 50 20.87 -11.33 14.79
C ARG A 50 19.66 -11.36 13.85
N PRO A 51 18.87 -10.26 13.77
CA PRO A 51 17.82 -10.12 12.76
C PRO A 51 18.40 -10.25 11.34
N LEU A 52 17.84 -11.13 10.51
CA LEU A 52 18.19 -11.18 9.10
C LEU A 52 17.52 -10.02 8.34
N PRO A 53 18.18 -9.45 7.31
CA PRO A 53 17.55 -8.53 6.38
C PRO A 53 16.29 -9.15 5.80
N LEU A 54 15.15 -8.52 6.01
CA LEU A 54 13.88 -9.01 5.48
C LEU A 54 13.81 -8.71 3.98
N PRO A 55 13.37 -9.67 3.15
CA PRO A 55 13.12 -9.38 1.75
C PRO A 55 12.14 -8.22 1.62
N ARG A 56 12.40 -7.27 0.72
CA ARG A 56 11.56 -6.06 0.51
C ARG A 56 10.07 -6.37 0.31
N HIS A 57 9.75 -7.54 -0.26
CA HIS A 57 8.38 -7.98 -0.49
C HIS A 57 7.61 -8.42 0.76
N ARG A 58 8.29 -8.57 1.91
CA ARG A 58 7.64 -8.86 3.20
C ARG A 58 7.37 -7.61 4.01
N ILE A 59 7.90 -6.45 3.64
CA ILE A 59 7.81 -5.23 4.42
C ILE A 59 6.42 -4.58 4.24
N TRP A 60 5.76 -4.35 5.36
CA TRP A 60 4.50 -3.63 5.43
C TRP A 60 4.70 -2.32 6.18
N LEU A 61 4.26 -1.24 5.57
CA LEU A 61 4.26 0.09 6.14
C LEU A 61 2.85 0.46 6.57
N MET A 62 2.71 1.30 7.58
CA MET A 62 1.45 1.88 8.00
C MET A 62 1.35 3.32 7.51
N CYS A 63 0.25 3.67 6.83
CA CYS A 63 0.00 5.03 6.41
C CYS A 63 -0.68 5.82 7.54
N PRO A 64 -0.05 6.85 8.13
CA PRO A 64 -0.67 7.63 9.21
C PRO A 64 -1.88 8.45 8.76
N ASP A 65 -2.03 8.70 7.46
CA ASP A 65 -3.10 9.54 6.92
C ASP A 65 -4.42 8.79 6.73
N CYS A 66 -4.36 7.48 6.48
CA CYS A 66 -5.56 6.65 6.26
C CYS A 66 -5.62 5.38 7.10
N ASP A 67 -4.61 5.16 7.95
CA ASP A 67 -4.47 3.99 8.83
C ASP A 67 -4.46 2.64 8.08
N GLU A 68 -4.06 2.66 6.80
CA GLU A 68 -3.98 1.47 5.96
C GLU A 68 -2.55 0.91 5.93
N ALA A 69 -2.45 -0.41 6.09
CA ALA A 69 -1.20 -1.14 5.90
C ALA A 69 -0.97 -1.37 4.40
N PHE A 70 0.24 -1.09 3.92
CA PHE A 70 0.56 -1.22 2.50
C PHE A 70 2.00 -1.71 2.26
N ARG A 71 2.21 -2.33 1.10
CA ARG A 71 3.55 -2.66 0.62
C ARG A 71 4.19 -1.41 0.00
N PRO A 72 5.44 -1.06 0.33
CA PRO A 72 6.09 0.13 -0.19
C PRO A 72 6.18 0.09 -1.72
N ALA A 73 5.50 1.04 -2.38
CA ALA A 73 5.74 1.37 -3.78
C ALA A 73 6.53 2.68 -3.85
N PHE A 74 7.69 2.67 -4.50
CA PHE A 74 8.57 3.85 -4.60
C PHE A 74 8.40 4.55 -5.93
N TYR A 75 8.48 5.88 -5.93
CA TYR A 75 8.46 6.65 -7.18
C TYR A 75 9.64 6.29 -8.11
N ALA A 76 9.37 6.38 -9.41
CA ALA A 76 10.35 6.18 -10.48
C ALA A 76 11.40 7.30 -10.57
N ASN A 77 11.18 8.43 -9.91
CA ASN A 77 12.12 9.55 -9.88
C ASN A 77 12.38 10.04 -8.45
N CYS A 78 13.61 10.47 -8.19
CA CYS A 78 13.95 11.11 -6.93
C CYS A 78 13.30 12.49 -6.85
N ALA A 79 12.47 12.73 -5.83
CA ALA A 79 11.81 14.02 -5.62
C ALA A 79 12.77 15.19 -5.38
N ALA A 80 14.02 14.92 -4.97
CA ALA A 80 15.00 15.96 -4.66
C ALA A 80 15.93 16.32 -5.82
N CYS A 81 16.34 15.35 -6.66
CA CYS A 81 17.34 15.58 -7.71
C CYS A 81 16.90 15.13 -9.11
N GLY A 82 15.69 14.59 -9.25
CA GLY A 82 15.13 14.13 -10.53
C GLY A 82 15.72 12.83 -11.09
N HIS A 83 16.67 12.19 -10.40
CA HIS A 83 17.26 10.93 -10.85
C HIS A 83 16.19 9.87 -11.10
N ALA A 84 16.18 9.30 -12.31
CA ALA A 84 15.31 8.19 -12.69
C ALA A 84 15.89 6.87 -12.18
N PHE A 85 15.04 6.06 -11.56
CA PHE A 85 15.35 4.71 -11.13
C PHE A 85 14.88 3.70 -12.19
N ASP A 86 15.53 2.54 -12.26
CA ASP A 86 15.13 1.45 -13.16
C ASP A 86 13.74 0.89 -12.82
N GLU A 87 13.35 1.00 -11.55
CA GLU A 87 12.07 0.54 -11.02
C GLU A 87 11.35 1.67 -10.26
N GLY A 88 10.04 1.76 -10.43
CA GLY A 88 9.19 2.61 -9.61
C GLY A 88 7.85 2.95 -10.27
N VAL A 89 7.00 3.61 -9.50
CA VAL A 89 5.70 4.09 -9.96
C VAL A 89 5.81 5.50 -10.52
N ALA A 90 5.11 5.77 -11.62
CA ALA A 90 5.00 7.12 -12.16
C ALA A 90 4.03 7.95 -11.31
N PRO A 91 4.29 9.25 -11.10
CA PRO A 91 3.34 10.14 -10.45
C PRO A 91 2.03 10.14 -11.25
N GLY A 92 0.92 9.81 -10.59
CA GLY A 92 -0.41 9.73 -11.20
C GLY A 92 -0.88 8.34 -11.63
N ARG A 93 0.01 7.33 -11.72
CA ARG A 93 -0.34 5.99 -12.24
C ARG A 93 -0.84 4.99 -11.19
N PHE A 94 -1.42 5.50 -10.10
CA PHE A 94 -2.29 4.70 -9.22
C PHE A 94 -3.72 4.83 -9.74
N ASP A 95 -3.90 4.50 -11.01
CA ASP A 95 -5.21 4.33 -11.57
C ASP A 95 -5.80 3.11 -10.85
N ARG A 96 -6.79 3.41 -10.03
CA ARG A 96 -7.94 2.63 -9.56
C ARG A 96 -8.25 1.34 -10.35
N GLU A 97 -7.33 0.40 -10.44
CA GLU A 97 -7.45 -0.84 -11.23
C GLU A 97 -7.55 -2.10 -10.36
N ALA A 98 -7.99 -1.94 -9.12
CA ALA A 98 -8.31 -3.06 -8.24
C ALA A 98 -9.51 -2.79 -7.31
N ASP A 99 -10.56 -2.07 -7.74
CA ASP A 99 -11.88 -2.23 -7.09
C ASP A 99 -13.08 -1.58 -7.82
N MET A 100 -13.23 -1.78 -9.13
CA MET A 100 -14.39 -1.21 -9.86
C MET A 100 -15.13 -2.19 -10.78
N SER A 101 -14.79 -3.48 -10.68
CA SER A 101 -15.44 -4.57 -11.40
C SER A 101 -16.37 -5.41 -10.51
N GLN A 102 -16.11 -5.50 -9.19
CA GLN A 102 -16.90 -6.34 -8.28
C GLN A 102 -18.09 -5.62 -7.61
N MET A 103 -18.04 -4.30 -7.41
CA MET A 103 -19.17 -3.57 -6.82
C MET A 103 -20.39 -3.42 -7.76
N SER A 104 -20.21 -3.43 -9.08
CA SER A 104 -21.32 -3.23 -10.04
C SER A 104 -22.25 -4.44 -10.16
N ALA A 105 -21.72 -5.66 -10.06
CA ALA A 105 -22.53 -6.88 -10.15
C ALA A 105 -23.40 -7.08 -8.90
N VAL A 106 -22.87 -6.78 -7.71
CA VAL A 106 -23.58 -6.95 -6.44
C VAL A 106 -24.73 -5.94 -6.33
N THR A 107 -24.50 -4.67 -6.68
CA THR A 107 -25.55 -3.64 -6.64
C THR A 107 -26.68 -3.93 -7.64
N LEU A 108 -26.35 -4.42 -8.85
CA LEU A 108 -27.36 -4.79 -9.84
C LEU A 108 -28.23 -5.97 -9.36
N GLY A 109 -27.60 -6.99 -8.78
CA GLY A 109 -28.30 -8.16 -8.25
C GLY A 109 -29.28 -7.80 -7.13
N PHE A 110 -28.85 -6.98 -6.17
CA PHE A 110 -29.74 -6.49 -5.11
C PHE A 110 -30.91 -5.67 -5.66
N ALA A 111 -30.67 -4.76 -6.59
CA ALA A 111 -31.72 -3.94 -7.18
C ALA A 111 -32.81 -4.80 -7.86
N VAL A 112 -32.42 -5.84 -8.61
CA VAL A 112 -33.37 -6.75 -9.27
C VAL A 112 -34.20 -7.54 -8.25
N ILE A 113 -33.57 -8.07 -7.20
CA ILE A 113 -34.27 -8.80 -6.14
C ILE A 113 -35.27 -7.88 -5.44
N THR A 114 -34.87 -6.66 -5.08
CA THR A 114 -35.74 -5.69 -4.42
C THR A 114 -36.95 -5.35 -5.29
N ILE A 115 -36.76 -5.11 -6.59
CA ILE A 115 -37.86 -4.83 -7.53
C ILE A 115 -38.82 -6.03 -7.63
N ALA A 116 -38.29 -7.25 -7.74
CA ALA A 116 -39.11 -8.45 -7.82
C ALA A 116 -39.97 -8.67 -6.56
N VAL A 117 -39.41 -8.43 -5.38
CA VAL A 117 -40.14 -8.50 -4.10
C VAL A 117 -41.24 -7.44 -4.03
N LEU A 118 -40.94 -6.20 -4.41
CA LEU A 118 -41.93 -5.12 -4.41
C LEU A 118 -43.08 -5.40 -5.39
N LEU A 119 -42.80 -5.94 -6.58
CA LEU A 119 -43.83 -6.33 -7.53
C LEU A 119 -44.70 -7.49 -7.00
N TYR A 120 -44.10 -8.49 -6.36
CA TYR A 120 -44.84 -9.59 -5.74
C TYR A 120 -45.79 -9.08 -4.64
N LEU A 121 -45.30 -8.20 -3.75
CA LEU A 121 -46.10 -7.62 -2.68
C LEU A 121 -47.23 -6.70 -3.19
N PHE A 122 -47.07 -6.08 -4.35
CA PHE A 122 -48.10 -5.23 -4.95
C PHE A 122 -49.23 -6.03 -5.61
N VAL A 123 -48.93 -7.23 -6.09
CA VAL A 123 -49.89 -8.11 -6.78
C VAL A 123 -50.70 -8.97 -5.80
N LEU A 124 -50.20 -9.20 -4.58
CA LEU A 124 -50.84 -9.97 -3.52
C LEU A 124 -51.83 -9.11 -2.71
#